data_AF-A0A847H2B3-F1
#
_entry.id   AF-A0A847H2B3-F1
#
_cell.length_a   1.000
_cell.length_b   1.000
_cell.length_c   1.000
_cell.angle_alpha   90.00
_cell.angle_beta   90.00
_cell.angle_gamma   90.00
#
_symmetry.space_group_name_H-M   'P 1'
#
loop_
_entity.id
_entity.type
_entity.pdbx_description
1 polymer ?
#
loop_
_entity_poly.entity_id
_entity_poly.type
_entity_poly.pdbx_seq_one_letter_code
_entity_poly.pdbx_strand_id
1 'polypeptide(L)'
;MDATHIKTKFEKLGARAKIRPLVQNRWQPKPRRVVIDVRRDRHGEFFDIQAGDEADVEVLDVQPRDRHLLLMIRQPSQRPGLPDIKDKLLCGHDERHWFVAGVPERTPVSNVVTAKEALKPDAVRSRDRGKRGKQSKRLRRKTDVFIRQGEWFFIPAPELQVNEKLILPREPITRGTRSKPHLCEELYRDGGTTVYVCDRHPNGLTVDEYRTLLKADPAAAKWRWRTMARNPVVYVRGKVWHPDHATIRLAGWHRV
;
A
#
# COMPACT_ATOMS: atom_id res chain seq x y z
N MET A 1 13.41 -24.56 -3.56
CA MET A 1 12.80 -23.66 -4.57
C MET A 1 13.19 -24.10 -5.98
N ASP A 2 12.25 -24.34 -6.90
CA ASP A 2 12.57 -24.50 -8.33
C ASP A 2 12.57 -23.12 -9.02
N ALA A 3 13.77 -22.56 -9.17
CA ALA A 3 13.94 -21.23 -9.75
C ALA A 3 13.46 -21.15 -11.21
N THR A 4 13.63 -22.22 -11.99
CA THR A 4 13.20 -22.27 -13.39
C THR A 4 11.69 -22.21 -13.47
N HIS A 5 10.99 -22.98 -12.63
CA HIS A 5 9.53 -22.97 -12.59
C HIS A 5 8.95 -21.59 -12.27
N ILE A 6 9.49 -20.92 -11.25
CA ILE A 6 9.03 -19.58 -10.84
C ILE A 6 9.26 -18.57 -11.97
N LYS A 7 10.44 -18.60 -12.60
CA LYS A 7 10.76 -17.70 -13.71
C LYS A 7 9.77 -17.87 -14.87
N THR A 8 9.45 -19.10 -15.26
CA THR A 8 8.46 -19.37 -16.31
C THR A 8 7.07 -18.83 -15.98
N LYS A 9 6.66 -18.80 -14.71
CA LYS A 9 5.37 -18.22 -14.30
C LYS A 9 5.34 -16.69 -14.46
N PHE A 10 6.45 -16.01 -14.18
CA PHE A 10 6.59 -14.57 -14.45
C PHE A 10 6.67 -14.29 -15.95
N GLU A 11 7.34 -15.13 -16.73
CA GLU A 11 7.37 -15.00 -18.20
C GLU A 11 5.97 -15.14 -18.81
N LYS A 12 5.13 -16.03 -18.29
CA LYS A 12 3.70 -16.13 -18.66
C LYS A 12 2.90 -14.84 -18.42
N LEU A 13 3.36 -13.98 -17.51
CA LEU A 13 2.79 -12.65 -17.25
C LEU A 13 3.21 -11.59 -18.29
N GLY A 14 4.21 -11.92 -19.12
CA GLY A 14 5.01 -10.96 -19.87
C GLY A 14 5.96 -10.17 -18.97
N ALA A 15 6.36 -10.72 -17.81
CA ALA A 15 7.31 -10.10 -16.89
C ALA A 15 8.67 -10.81 -16.93
N ARG A 16 9.73 -10.04 -16.68
CA ARG A 16 11.06 -10.57 -16.41
C ARG A 16 11.21 -10.82 -14.91
N ALA A 17 11.80 -11.94 -14.53
CA ALA A 17 12.19 -12.23 -13.16
C ALA A 17 13.67 -12.64 -13.10
N LYS A 18 14.38 -12.16 -12.09
CA LYS A 18 15.74 -12.59 -11.73
C LYS A 18 15.69 -13.18 -10.34
N ILE A 19 16.10 -14.43 -10.22
CA ILE A 19 16.18 -15.15 -8.94
C ILE A 19 17.64 -15.21 -8.54
N ARG A 20 17.95 -14.78 -7.31
CA ARG A 20 19.32 -14.68 -6.81
C ARG A 20 19.39 -15.15 -5.36
N PRO A 21 20.55 -15.63 -4.89
CA PRO A 21 20.76 -15.91 -3.48
C PRO A 21 20.47 -14.67 -2.64
N LEU A 22 19.86 -14.88 -1.48
CA LEU A 22 19.65 -13.81 -0.51
C LEU A 22 21.01 -13.30 0.00
N VAL A 23 21.29 -12.03 -0.24
CA VAL A 23 22.46 -11.36 0.34
C VAL A 23 22.14 -11.05 1.80
N GLN A 24 22.69 -11.84 2.72
CA GLN A 24 22.51 -11.60 4.16
C GLN A 24 23.19 -10.29 4.56
N ASN A 25 22.42 -9.35 5.09
CA ASN A 25 22.97 -8.16 5.71
C ASN A 25 23.26 -8.45 7.18
N ARG A 26 24.54 -8.41 7.59
CA ARG A 26 24.98 -8.74 8.96
C ARG A 26 24.34 -7.90 10.08
N TRP A 27 23.71 -6.78 9.72
CA TRP A 27 23.07 -5.83 10.63
C TRP A 27 21.55 -5.97 10.75
N GLN A 28 20.92 -6.96 10.10
CA GLN A 28 19.47 -7.19 10.23
C GLN A 28 19.16 -8.26 11.30
N PRO A 29 18.32 -7.94 12.31
CA PRO A 29 18.09 -8.80 13.49
C PRO A 29 17.27 -10.09 13.23
N LYS A 30 16.73 -10.29 12.02
CA LYS A 30 16.12 -11.57 11.59
C LYS A 30 16.42 -11.81 10.10
N PRO A 31 16.87 -13.01 9.69
CA PRO A 31 17.04 -13.31 8.28
C PRO A 31 15.67 -13.35 7.60
N ARG A 32 15.37 -12.35 6.76
CA ARG A 32 14.25 -12.46 5.82
C ARG A 32 14.58 -13.59 4.85
N ARG A 33 13.86 -14.71 4.88
CA ARG A 33 14.14 -15.86 3.99
C ARG A 33 13.94 -15.52 2.51
N VAL A 34 13.06 -14.54 2.22
CA VAL A 34 12.79 -14.05 0.86
C VAL A 34 12.63 -12.53 0.87
N VAL A 35 13.18 -11.87 -0.15
CA VAL A 35 12.94 -10.47 -0.49
C VAL A 35 12.50 -10.41 -1.94
N ILE A 36 11.38 -9.74 -2.21
CA ILE A 36 10.89 -9.52 -3.57
C ILE A 36 10.69 -8.02 -3.76
N ASP A 37 11.26 -7.50 -4.84
CA ASP A 37 11.15 -6.09 -5.21
C ASP A 37 11.08 -5.93 -6.74
N VAL A 38 10.67 -4.76 -7.21
CA VAL A 38 10.72 -4.39 -8.63
C VAL A 38 11.94 -3.52 -8.86
N ARG A 39 12.84 -3.97 -9.73
CA ARG A 39 14.04 -3.22 -10.13
C ARG A 39 13.99 -2.90 -11.61
N ARG A 40 14.85 -1.99 -12.05
CA ARG A 40 14.99 -1.58 -13.45
C ARG A 40 16.43 -1.76 -13.93
N ASP A 41 16.59 -2.25 -15.15
CA ASP A 41 17.85 -2.21 -15.90
C ASP A 41 17.64 -1.66 -17.32
N ARG A 42 18.65 -1.76 -18.18
CA ARG A 42 18.59 -1.26 -19.57
C ARG A 42 17.48 -1.88 -20.43
N HIS A 43 16.93 -3.04 -20.03
CA HIS A 43 15.83 -3.72 -20.72
C HIS A 43 14.48 -3.51 -20.00
N GLY A 44 14.39 -2.53 -19.10
CA GLY A 44 13.18 -2.20 -18.38
C GLY A 44 13.09 -2.88 -17.00
N GLU A 45 11.86 -2.92 -16.49
CA GLU A 45 11.57 -3.43 -15.16
C GLU A 45 11.59 -4.95 -15.08
N PHE A 46 11.95 -5.48 -13.92
CA PHE A 46 11.96 -6.90 -13.62
C PHE A 46 11.71 -7.14 -12.12
N PHE A 47 11.13 -8.29 -11.79
CA PHE A 47 11.02 -8.76 -10.42
C PHE A 47 12.37 -9.32 -9.96
N ASP A 48 12.94 -8.73 -8.93
CA ASP A 48 14.14 -9.22 -8.25
C ASP A 48 13.71 -10.06 -7.05
N ILE A 49 13.90 -11.37 -7.14
CA ILE A 49 13.52 -12.34 -6.11
C ILE A 49 14.81 -12.85 -5.48
N GLN A 50 15.07 -12.44 -4.25
CA GLN A 50 16.19 -12.91 -3.45
C GLN A 50 15.68 -13.93 -2.44
N ALA A 51 16.21 -15.14 -2.47
CA ALA A 51 15.75 -16.24 -1.63
C ALA A 51 16.95 -16.97 -1.01
N GLY A 52 16.82 -17.36 0.26
CA GLY A 52 17.76 -18.30 0.90
C GLY A 52 17.50 -19.74 0.45
N ASP A 53 18.45 -20.63 0.69
CA ASP A 53 18.38 -22.02 0.21
C ASP A 53 17.17 -22.79 0.77
N GLU A 54 16.78 -22.48 2.00
CA GLU A 54 15.61 -23.05 2.69
C GLU A 54 14.29 -22.33 2.38
N ALA A 55 14.26 -21.38 1.43
CA ALA A 55 13.03 -20.68 1.09
C ALA A 55 12.08 -21.59 0.30
N ASP A 56 10.88 -21.78 0.82
CA ASP A 56 9.77 -22.42 0.12
C ASP A 56 8.88 -21.34 -0.51
N VAL A 57 8.94 -21.23 -1.83
CA VAL A 57 8.21 -20.22 -2.63
C VAL A 57 7.38 -20.93 -3.68
N GLU A 58 6.07 -20.65 -3.68
CA GLU A 58 5.09 -21.28 -4.54
C GLU A 58 4.25 -20.21 -5.27
N VAL A 59 3.93 -20.47 -6.54
CA VAL A 59 3.00 -19.63 -7.32
C VAL A 59 1.61 -20.27 -7.26
N LEU A 60 0.69 -19.64 -6.54
CA LEU A 60 -0.67 -20.16 -6.32
C LEU A 60 -1.60 -19.96 -7.52
N ASP A 61 -1.50 -18.81 -8.20
CA ASP A 61 -2.36 -18.46 -9.33
C ASP A 61 -1.64 -17.50 -10.28
N VAL A 62 -1.87 -17.66 -11.58
CA VAL A 62 -1.33 -16.77 -12.63
C VAL A 62 -2.49 -16.37 -13.55
N GLN A 63 -2.67 -15.07 -13.72
CA GLN A 63 -3.68 -14.47 -14.58
C GLN A 63 -2.98 -13.65 -15.69
N PRO A 64 -2.53 -14.27 -16.80
CA PRO A 64 -1.78 -13.60 -17.86
C PRO A 64 -2.50 -12.39 -18.47
N ARG A 65 -3.82 -12.53 -18.71
CA ARG A 65 -4.66 -11.47 -19.30
C ARG A 65 -4.70 -10.21 -18.43
N ASP A 66 -4.75 -10.40 -17.12
CA ASP A 66 -4.71 -9.29 -16.16
C ASP A 66 -3.28 -8.85 -15.85
N ARG A 67 -2.27 -9.63 -16.25
CA ARG A 67 -0.86 -9.48 -15.85
C ARG A 67 -0.67 -9.46 -14.33
N HIS A 68 -1.32 -10.39 -13.63
CA HIS A 68 -1.13 -10.59 -12.18
C HIS A 68 -0.83 -12.05 -11.83
N LEU A 69 -0.06 -12.30 -10.77
CA LEU A 69 0.13 -13.61 -10.17
C LEU A 69 0.21 -13.50 -8.63
N LEU A 70 -0.18 -14.58 -7.95
CA LEU A 70 -0.13 -14.68 -6.49
C LEU A 70 1.00 -15.62 -6.08
N LEU A 71 1.94 -15.09 -5.31
CA LEU A 71 3.00 -15.86 -4.65
C LEU A 71 2.62 -16.19 -3.21
N MET A 72 3.09 -17.35 -2.75
CA MET A 72 3.10 -17.75 -1.35
C MET A 72 4.53 -18.10 -0.94
N ILE A 73 4.96 -17.59 0.21
CA ILE A 73 6.22 -17.93 0.85
C ILE A 73 5.85 -18.69 2.12
N ARG A 74 6.32 -19.93 2.24
CA ARG A 74 6.08 -20.78 3.40
C ARG A 74 7.29 -20.74 4.31
N GLN A 75 7.06 -20.52 5.60
CA GLN A 75 8.09 -20.45 6.62
C GLN A 75 7.75 -21.42 7.74
N PRO A 76 8.70 -22.28 8.16
CA PRO A 76 8.50 -23.14 9.31
C PRO A 76 8.11 -22.31 10.54
N SER A 77 7.14 -22.80 11.30
CA SER A 77 6.83 -22.17 12.58
C SER A 77 8.03 -22.21 13.51
N GLN A 78 8.25 -21.13 14.28
CA GLN A 78 9.31 -21.09 15.30
C GLN A 78 9.04 -22.04 16.48
N ARG A 79 7.80 -22.53 16.63
CA ARG A 79 7.41 -23.48 17.67
C ARG A 79 7.07 -24.83 17.04
N PRO A 80 7.73 -25.92 17.46
CA PRO A 80 7.39 -27.27 16.99
C PRO A 80 5.89 -27.58 17.20
N GLY A 81 5.27 -28.25 16.23
CA GLY A 81 3.86 -28.65 16.28
C GLY A 81 2.84 -27.57 15.86
N LEU A 82 3.26 -26.34 15.60
CA LEU A 82 2.41 -25.30 15.01
C LEU A 82 2.50 -25.29 13.47
N PRO A 83 1.42 -24.89 12.76
CA PRO A 83 1.43 -24.81 11.30
C PRO A 83 2.42 -23.74 10.80
N ASP A 84 2.96 -23.98 9.62
CA ASP A 84 3.82 -23.02 8.92
C ASP A 84 3.16 -21.65 8.74
N ILE A 85 3.97 -20.61 8.86
CA ILE A 85 3.58 -19.23 8.54
C ILE A 85 3.61 -19.07 7.02
N LYS A 86 2.55 -18.48 6.46
CA LYS A 86 2.39 -18.31 5.02
C LYS A 86 2.22 -16.84 4.68
N ASP A 87 3.27 -16.23 4.14
CA ASP A 87 3.19 -14.89 3.57
C ASP A 87 2.68 -14.99 2.14
N LYS A 88 1.84 -14.05 1.72
CA LYS A 88 1.34 -14.01 0.34
C LYS A 88 1.59 -12.65 -0.27
N LEU A 89 2.07 -12.65 -1.50
CA LEU A 89 2.43 -11.45 -2.24
C LEU A 89 1.70 -11.45 -3.58
N LEU A 90 0.92 -10.40 -3.85
CA LEU A 90 0.37 -10.14 -5.16
C LEU A 90 1.41 -9.41 -6.01
N CYS A 91 1.88 -10.05 -7.07
CA CYS A 91 2.74 -9.43 -8.07
C CYS A 91 1.90 -9.09 -9.30
N GLY A 92 2.05 -7.90 -9.88
CA GLY A 92 1.26 -7.54 -11.04
C GLY A 92 1.75 -6.32 -11.78
N HIS A 93 1.18 -6.08 -12.96
CA HIS A 93 1.37 -4.86 -13.72
C HIS A 93 0.23 -3.89 -13.41
N ASP A 94 0.57 -2.67 -13.00
CA ASP A 94 -0.38 -1.58 -12.91
C ASP A 94 -0.41 -0.78 -14.23
N GLU A 95 -0.78 0.50 -14.24
CA GLU A 95 -0.87 1.26 -15.51
C GLU A 95 0.45 1.27 -16.30
N ARG A 96 1.56 1.55 -15.60
CA ARG A 96 2.87 1.77 -16.22
C ARG A 96 4.00 0.93 -15.64
N HIS A 97 3.79 0.35 -14.45
CA HIS A 97 4.85 -0.27 -13.67
C HIS A 97 4.42 -1.60 -13.10
N TRP A 98 5.38 -2.50 -12.94
CA TRP A 98 5.21 -3.67 -12.08
C TRP A 98 5.16 -3.27 -10.62
N PHE A 99 4.46 -4.06 -9.81
CA PHE A 99 4.39 -3.88 -8.37
C PHE A 99 4.37 -5.21 -7.62
N VAL A 100 4.71 -5.15 -6.34
CA VAL A 100 4.57 -6.23 -5.36
C VAL A 100 3.75 -5.67 -4.20
N ALA A 101 2.70 -6.38 -3.79
CA ALA A 101 1.86 -5.99 -2.66
C ALA A 101 1.71 -7.16 -1.68
N GLY A 102 1.99 -6.92 -0.40
CA GLY A 102 1.73 -7.89 0.66
C GLY A 102 0.25 -8.06 0.92
N VAL A 103 -0.23 -9.31 0.89
CA VAL A 103 -1.62 -9.63 1.21
C VAL A 103 -1.74 -9.86 2.72
N PRO A 104 -2.75 -9.27 3.40
CA PRO A 104 -2.91 -9.45 4.84
C PRO A 104 -3.03 -10.92 5.23
N GLU A 105 -2.15 -11.39 6.12
CA GLU A 105 -2.06 -12.80 6.55
C GLU A 105 -3.38 -13.37 7.07
N ARG A 106 -4.15 -12.55 7.80
CA ARG A 106 -5.45 -12.93 8.37
C ARG A 106 -6.54 -13.18 7.32
N THR A 107 -6.33 -12.77 6.07
CA THR A 107 -7.32 -12.93 5.01
C THR A 107 -7.03 -14.22 4.22
N PRO A 108 -7.94 -15.21 4.24
CA PRO A 108 -7.74 -16.41 3.45
C PRO A 108 -7.85 -16.07 1.96
N VAL A 109 -6.71 -16.08 1.27
CA VAL A 109 -6.63 -15.90 -0.19
C VAL A 109 -5.97 -17.11 -0.83
N SER A 110 -6.45 -17.52 -2.00
CA SER A 110 -5.92 -18.68 -2.74
C SER A 110 -5.66 -18.37 -4.21
N ASN A 111 -6.09 -17.20 -4.70
CA ASN A 111 -5.96 -16.80 -6.09
C ASN A 111 -5.85 -15.28 -6.22
N VAL A 112 -5.52 -14.79 -7.42
CA VAL A 112 -5.33 -13.36 -7.70
C VAL A 112 -6.58 -12.54 -7.38
N VAL A 113 -7.77 -13.10 -7.64
CA VAL A 113 -9.06 -12.42 -7.41
C VAL A 113 -9.27 -12.15 -5.91
N THR A 114 -9.12 -13.19 -5.07
CA THR A 114 -9.25 -13.08 -3.62
C THR A 114 -8.15 -12.21 -3.00
N ALA A 115 -6.93 -12.23 -3.56
CA ALA A 115 -5.87 -11.32 -3.18
C ALA A 115 -6.19 -9.85 -3.48
N LYS A 116 -6.71 -9.53 -4.67
CA LYS A 116 -7.15 -8.17 -5.04
C LYS A 116 -8.28 -7.68 -4.12
N GLU A 117 -9.23 -8.54 -3.77
CA GLU A 117 -10.31 -8.20 -2.82
C GLU A 117 -9.77 -7.97 -1.40
N ALA A 118 -8.79 -8.76 -0.95
CA ALA A 118 -8.17 -8.61 0.36
C ALA A 118 -7.41 -7.28 0.52
N LEU A 119 -6.88 -6.74 -0.58
CA LEU A 119 -6.17 -5.45 -0.62
C LEU A 119 -7.10 -4.24 -0.65
N LYS A 120 -8.42 -4.42 -0.80
CA LYS A 120 -9.38 -3.30 -0.74
C LYS A 120 -9.52 -2.81 0.70
N PRO A 121 -9.52 -1.48 0.94
CA PRO A 121 -9.86 -0.91 2.25
C PRO A 121 -11.27 -1.30 2.70
N ASP A 122 -11.49 -1.34 4.02
CA ASP A 122 -12.79 -1.70 4.61
C ASP A 122 -13.95 -0.84 4.09
N ALA A 123 -13.72 0.46 3.94
CA ALA A 123 -14.72 1.37 3.38
C ALA A 123 -15.18 0.97 1.97
N VAL A 124 -14.25 0.46 1.13
CA VAL A 124 -14.58 -0.07 -0.20
C VAL A 124 -15.34 -1.39 -0.08
N ARG A 125 -14.85 -2.32 0.74
CA ARG A 125 -15.46 -3.64 0.94
C ARG A 125 -16.90 -3.53 1.43
N SER A 126 -17.17 -2.64 2.38
CA SER A 126 -18.50 -2.41 2.93
C SER A 126 -19.47 -1.86 1.89
N ARG A 127 -19.03 -0.93 1.03
CA ARG A 127 -19.87 -0.40 -0.07
C ARG A 127 -20.11 -1.41 -1.18
N ASP A 128 -19.16 -2.31 -1.41
CA ASP A 128 -19.24 -3.38 -2.40
C ASP A 128 -20.25 -4.49 -1.99
N ARG A 129 -20.41 -4.77 -0.69
CA ARG A 129 -21.24 -5.89 -0.18
C ARG A 129 -22.71 -5.85 -0.61
N GLY A 130 -23.25 -4.66 -0.92
CA GLY A 130 -24.64 -4.49 -1.37
C GLY A 130 -24.84 -4.49 -2.88
N LYS A 131 -23.77 -4.49 -3.69
CA LYS A 131 -23.88 -4.33 -5.15
C LYS A 131 -23.91 -5.67 -5.88
N ARG A 132 -24.97 -5.89 -6.65
CA ARG A 132 -25.10 -7.05 -7.55
C ARG A 132 -24.24 -6.85 -8.80
N GLY A 133 -23.46 -7.87 -9.19
CA GLY A 133 -22.68 -7.83 -10.43
C GLY A 133 -21.57 -8.87 -10.50
N LYS A 134 -20.99 -9.04 -11.70
CA LYS A 134 -19.85 -9.93 -11.91
C LYS A 134 -18.65 -9.44 -11.10
N GLN A 135 -18.01 -10.35 -10.36
CA GLN A 135 -16.83 -10.05 -9.52
C GLN A 135 -15.70 -9.38 -10.32
N SER A 136 -15.50 -9.76 -11.59
CA SER A 136 -14.51 -9.12 -12.47
C SER A 136 -14.77 -7.64 -12.72
N LYS A 137 -16.03 -7.17 -12.70
CA LYS A 137 -16.35 -5.73 -12.81
C LYS A 137 -15.96 -4.97 -11.54
N ARG A 138 -16.03 -5.61 -10.37
CA ARG A 138 -15.65 -5.05 -9.06
C ARG A 138 -14.14 -4.92 -8.86
N LEU A 139 -13.35 -5.60 -9.71
CA LEU A 139 -11.89 -5.52 -9.72
C LEU A 139 -11.35 -4.48 -10.71
N ARG A 140 -12.23 -3.80 -11.45
CA ARG A 140 -11.83 -2.70 -12.34
C ARG A 140 -11.31 -1.54 -11.51
N ARG A 141 -10.42 -0.75 -12.12
CA ARG A 141 -9.87 0.46 -11.50
C ARG A 141 -10.94 1.53 -11.26
N LYS A 142 -11.94 1.60 -12.14
CA LYS A 142 -13.02 2.57 -12.07
C LYS A 142 -14.33 1.81 -11.94
N THR A 143 -15.01 2.04 -10.83
CA THR A 143 -16.33 1.53 -10.52
C THR A 143 -17.19 2.69 -10.02
N ASP A 144 -18.46 2.43 -9.80
CA ASP A 144 -19.38 3.34 -9.13
C ASP A 144 -19.14 3.42 -7.60
N VAL A 145 -18.29 2.53 -7.04
CA VAL A 145 -17.90 2.54 -5.62
C VAL A 145 -16.61 3.30 -5.39
N PHE A 146 -15.66 3.20 -6.33
CA PHE A 146 -14.36 3.81 -6.19
C PHE A 146 -13.67 4.04 -7.55
N ILE A 147 -12.75 4.97 -7.56
CA ILE A 147 -11.67 5.09 -8.56
C ILE A 147 -10.36 4.67 -7.87
N ARG A 148 -9.52 3.90 -8.53
CA ARG A 148 -8.21 3.46 -8.02
C ARG A 148 -7.08 4.02 -8.88
N GLN A 149 -6.05 4.56 -8.24
CA GLN A 149 -4.79 4.99 -8.86
C GLN A 149 -3.64 4.46 -8.00
N GLY A 150 -2.82 3.57 -8.55
CA GLY A 150 -1.80 2.85 -7.78
C GLY A 150 -2.39 2.11 -6.59
N GLU A 151 -1.98 2.50 -5.39
CA GLU A 151 -2.43 1.96 -4.11
C GLU A 151 -3.64 2.71 -3.52
N TRP A 152 -4.02 3.86 -4.09
CA TRP A 152 -5.08 4.74 -3.55
C TRP A 152 -6.45 4.38 -4.09
N PHE A 153 -7.44 4.41 -3.21
CA PHE A 153 -8.86 4.24 -3.53
C PHE A 153 -9.59 5.53 -3.21
N PHE A 154 -10.22 6.13 -4.21
CA PHE A 154 -11.00 7.34 -4.12
C PHE A 154 -12.48 6.96 -4.13
N ILE A 155 -13.13 7.12 -2.99
CA ILE A 155 -14.51 6.68 -2.73
C ILE A 155 -15.43 7.90 -2.77
N PRO A 156 -16.43 7.99 -3.66
CA PRO A 156 -17.31 9.17 -3.75
C PRO A 156 -17.96 9.53 -2.41
N ALA A 157 -17.96 10.81 -2.07
CA ALA A 157 -18.55 11.37 -0.87
C ALA A 157 -19.48 12.56 -1.24
N PRO A 158 -20.60 12.29 -1.93
CA PRO A 158 -21.48 13.35 -2.44
C PRO A 158 -22.13 14.18 -1.33
N GLU A 159 -22.35 13.59 -0.16
CA GLU A 159 -22.98 14.25 0.99
C GLU A 159 -22.00 15.07 1.86
N LEU A 160 -20.71 15.11 1.48
CA LEU A 160 -19.72 15.85 2.26
C LEU A 160 -19.95 17.36 2.13
N GLN A 161 -20.23 17.99 3.26
CA GLN A 161 -20.20 19.44 3.39
C GLN A 161 -18.79 19.88 3.81
N VAL A 162 -18.17 20.76 3.03
CA VAL A 162 -16.83 21.27 3.30
C VAL A 162 -16.87 22.74 3.68
N ASN A 163 -16.03 23.13 4.62
CA ASN A 163 -15.73 24.53 4.83
C ASN A 163 -14.67 24.96 3.80
N GLU A 164 -15.04 25.79 2.84
CA GLU A 164 -14.15 26.19 1.74
C GLU A 164 -12.86 26.86 2.21
N LYS A 165 -12.87 27.51 3.37
CA LYS A 165 -11.67 28.14 3.96
C LYS A 165 -10.60 27.15 4.41
N LEU A 166 -10.98 25.88 4.56
CA LEU A 166 -10.08 24.79 5.00
C LEU A 166 -9.62 23.92 3.83
N ILE A 167 -9.95 24.28 2.59
CA ILE A 167 -9.48 23.57 1.40
C ILE A 167 -8.00 23.89 1.19
N LEU A 168 -7.21 22.83 1.04
CA LEU A 168 -5.78 22.87 0.80
C LEU A 168 -5.52 22.65 -0.69
N PRO A 169 -5.08 23.67 -1.45
CA PRO A 169 -4.76 23.52 -2.86
C PRO A 169 -3.40 22.85 -3.04
N ARG A 170 -3.27 22.00 -4.07
CA ARG A 170 -1.99 21.35 -4.45
C ARG A 170 -1.34 20.58 -3.30
N GLU A 171 -2.15 19.93 -2.49
CA GLU A 171 -1.67 19.20 -1.33
C GLU A 171 -1.23 17.77 -1.71
N PRO A 172 -0.03 17.32 -1.31
CA PRO A 172 0.42 15.96 -1.53
C PRO A 172 -0.19 14.98 -0.51
N ILE A 173 -0.55 13.78 -0.98
CA ILE A 173 -0.80 12.62 -0.12
C ILE A 173 0.30 11.57 -0.33
N THR A 174 0.77 10.99 0.76
CA THR A 174 1.79 9.93 0.75
C THR A 174 1.45 8.86 1.78
N ARG A 175 1.81 7.60 1.49
CA ARG A 175 1.64 6.46 2.39
C ARG A 175 2.91 6.09 3.16
N GLY A 176 4.02 6.77 2.89
CA GLY A 176 5.29 6.54 3.56
C GLY A 176 6.39 7.50 3.12
N THR A 177 7.46 7.58 3.90
CA THR A 177 8.57 8.53 3.69
C THR A 177 9.36 8.31 2.41
N ARG A 178 9.26 7.13 1.78
CA ARG A 178 9.95 6.79 0.51
C ARG A 178 9.03 6.73 -0.71
N SER A 179 7.72 6.94 -0.54
CA SER A 179 6.76 6.88 -1.65
C SER A 179 6.68 8.24 -2.33
N LYS A 180 6.62 8.24 -3.67
CA LYS A 180 6.33 9.46 -4.43
C LYS A 180 4.89 9.92 -4.09
N PRO A 181 4.68 11.21 -3.81
CA PRO A 181 3.38 11.70 -3.41
C PRO A 181 2.42 11.75 -4.61
N HIS A 182 1.15 11.50 -4.34
CA HIS A 182 0.08 11.89 -5.27
C HIS A 182 -0.27 13.34 -4.98
N LEU A 183 -0.21 14.19 -6.00
CA LEU A 183 -0.54 15.61 -5.87
C LEU A 183 -2.03 15.81 -6.14
N CYS A 184 -2.77 16.26 -5.13
CA CYS A 184 -4.19 16.54 -5.21
C CYS A 184 -4.43 18.01 -5.54
N GLU A 185 -5.32 18.29 -6.49
CA GLU A 185 -5.70 19.67 -6.84
C GLU A 185 -6.31 20.38 -5.64
N GLU A 186 -7.26 19.73 -4.96
CA GLU A 186 -7.89 20.21 -3.74
C GLU A 186 -8.01 19.06 -2.72
N LEU A 187 -7.64 19.34 -1.48
CA LEU A 187 -7.71 18.40 -0.36
C LEU A 187 -8.40 19.05 0.84
N TYR A 188 -9.25 18.30 1.50
CA TYR A 188 -9.91 18.67 2.75
C TYR A 188 -9.62 17.61 3.82
N ARG A 189 -9.27 18.05 5.03
CA ARG A 189 -9.04 17.17 6.18
C ARG A 189 -10.16 17.40 7.18
N ASP A 190 -10.84 16.32 7.54
CA ASP A 190 -11.94 16.34 8.50
C ASP A 190 -11.57 15.57 9.77
N GLY A 191 -11.84 16.18 10.91
CA GLY A 191 -11.54 15.64 12.23
C GLY A 191 -10.05 15.34 12.47
N GLY A 192 -9.79 14.24 13.19
CA GLY A 192 -8.46 13.87 13.68
C GLY A 192 -8.17 14.42 15.08
N THR A 193 -7.05 13.99 15.65
CA THR A 193 -6.56 14.47 16.96
C THR A 193 -5.47 15.49 16.74
N THR A 194 -5.63 16.70 17.29
CA THR A 194 -4.55 17.70 17.29
C THR A 194 -3.32 17.15 18.00
N VAL A 195 -2.17 17.20 17.31
CA VAL A 195 -0.88 16.78 17.84
C VAL A 195 0.20 17.84 17.59
N TYR A 196 1.15 17.92 18.52
CA TYR A 196 2.36 18.74 18.42
C TYR A 196 3.53 17.86 17.99
N VAL A 197 4.11 18.14 16.83
CA VAL A 197 5.18 17.36 16.20
C VAL A 197 6.49 18.15 16.24
N CYS A 198 7.60 17.49 16.54
CA CYS A 198 8.95 18.02 16.38
C CYS A 198 9.92 16.87 16.04
N ASP A 199 11.19 17.16 15.76
CA ASP A 199 12.18 16.14 15.38
C ASP A 199 12.36 15.04 16.44
N ARG A 200 12.12 15.37 17.72
CA ARG A 200 12.17 14.42 18.86
C ARG A 200 10.87 13.62 19.03
N HIS A 201 9.76 14.14 18.53
CA HIS A 201 8.43 13.50 18.61
C HIS A 201 7.81 13.42 17.21
N PRO A 202 8.35 12.59 16.30
CA PRO A 202 7.92 12.56 14.90
C PRO A 202 6.49 12.05 14.70
N ASN A 203 5.98 11.25 15.65
CA ASN A 203 4.58 10.78 15.64
C ASN A 203 3.59 11.76 16.30
N GLY A 204 4.10 12.87 16.83
CA GLY A 204 3.33 13.90 17.52
C GLY A 204 2.88 13.51 18.93
N LEU A 205 2.79 14.52 19.81
CA LEU A 205 2.17 14.42 21.13
C LEU A 205 0.77 14.98 21.07
N THR A 206 -0.19 14.33 21.70
CA THR A 206 -1.51 14.93 21.95
C THR A 206 -1.36 16.19 22.80
N VAL A 207 -2.41 17.02 22.85
CA VAL A 207 -2.41 18.25 23.63
C VAL A 207 -2.04 18.01 25.10
N ASP A 208 -2.55 16.92 25.71
CA ASP A 208 -2.30 16.61 27.11
C ASP A 208 -0.90 16.03 27.35
N GLU A 209 -0.39 15.20 26.44
CA GLU A 209 0.99 14.71 26.48
C GLU A 209 1.98 15.88 26.31
N TYR A 210 1.71 16.80 25.39
CA TYR A 210 2.52 18.00 25.18
C TYR A 210 2.55 18.89 26.43
N ARG A 211 1.40 19.14 27.05
CA ARG A 211 1.32 19.89 28.32
C ARG A 211 2.08 19.20 29.44
N THR A 212 1.99 17.88 29.54
CA THR A 212 2.71 17.09 30.53
C THR A 212 4.21 17.19 30.33
N LEU A 213 4.68 17.10 29.08
CA LEU A 213 6.08 17.30 28.72
C LEU A 213 6.56 18.71 29.13
N LEU A 214 5.81 19.76 28.81
CA LEU A 214 6.21 21.13 29.15
C LEU A 214 6.28 21.38 30.66
N LYS A 215 5.46 20.69 31.45
CA LYS A 215 5.52 20.75 32.92
C LYS A 215 6.78 20.07 33.47
N ALA A 216 7.17 18.93 32.88
CA ALA A 216 8.33 18.17 33.30
C ALA A 216 9.65 18.79 32.80
N ASP A 217 9.65 19.33 31.58
CA ASP A 217 10.79 20.00 30.95
C ASP A 217 10.33 21.31 30.30
N PRO A 218 10.41 22.44 31.02
CA PRO A 218 10.07 23.74 30.46
C PRO A 218 10.94 24.17 29.26
N ALA A 219 12.16 23.62 29.11
CA ALA A 219 13.01 23.93 27.96
C ALA A 219 12.46 23.33 26.66
N ALA A 220 11.60 22.31 26.75
CA ALA A 220 10.94 21.69 25.60
C ALA A 220 10.07 22.67 24.81
N ALA A 221 9.58 23.76 25.42
CA ALA A 221 8.80 24.79 24.74
C ALA A 221 9.57 25.47 23.59
N LYS A 222 10.91 25.47 23.64
CA LYS A 222 11.78 26.09 22.63
C LYS A 222 12.06 25.18 21.43
N TRP A 223 11.58 23.93 21.44
CA TRP A 223 11.78 23.04 20.30
C TRP A 223 10.93 23.51 19.10
N ARG A 224 11.30 23.10 17.88
CA ARG A 224 10.64 23.52 16.62
C ARG A 224 9.31 22.77 16.43
N TRP A 225 8.32 23.07 17.26
CA TRP A 225 7.00 22.44 17.22
C TRP A 225 6.18 22.87 16.00
N ARG A 226 5.38 21.93 15.49
CA ARG A 226 4.34 22.17 14.50
C ARG A 226 3.05 21.53 14.97
N THR A 227 1.94 22.25 14.84
CA THR A 227 0.61 21.70 15.09
C THR A 227 0.15 20.94 13.85
N MET A 228 -0.26 19.69 14.03
CA MET A 228 -0.79 18.82 12.97
C MET A 228 -2.04 18.09 13.48
N ALA A 229 -2.78 17.45 12.58
CA ALA A 229 -3.87 16.53 12.93
C ALA A 229 -3.42 15.09 12.66
N ARG A 230 -3.52 14.22 13.68
CA ARG A 230 -3.28 12.78 13.58
C ARG A 230 -4.58 12.07 13.21
N ASN A 231 -4.50 11.12 12.27
CA ASN A 231 -5.63 10.33 11.77
C ASN A 231 -6.85 11.15 11.27
N PRO A 232 -6.69 12.28 10.55
CA PRO A 232 -7.83 12.93 9.91
C PRO A 232 -8.42 12.04 8.81
N VAL A 233 -9.71 12.18 8.54
CA VAL A 233 -10.28 11.66 7.30
C VAL A 233 -9.91 12.62 6.18
N VAL A 234 -9.37 12.07 5.09
CA VAL A 234 -8.91 12.88 3.95
C VAL A 234 -9.91 12.76 2.82
N TYR A 235 -10.28 13.93 2.28
CA TYR A 235 -11.11 14.05 1.11
C TYR A 235 -10.38 14.84 0.03
N VAL A 236 -10.57 14.44 -1.22
CA VAL A 236 -9.93 15.09 -2.38
C VAL A 236 -10.94 15.29 -3.50
N ARG A 237 -10.75 16.33 -4.32
CA ARG A 237 -11.51 16.53 -5.57
C ARG A 237 -10.61 17.12 -6.66
N GLY A 238 -11.12 17.16 -7.89
CA GLY A 238 -10.36 17.67 -9.03
C GLY A 238 -9.32 16.66 -9.53
N LYS A 239 -8.19 17.16 -10.04
CA LYS A 239 -7.10 16.35 -10.59
C LYS A 239 -6.28 15.70 -9.48
N VAL A 240 -5.95 14.43 -9.69
CA VAL A 240 -4.94 13.72 -8.87
C VAL A 240 -3.84 13.22 -9.80
N TRP A 241 -2.64 13.77 -9.62
CA TRP A 241 -1.48 13.52 -10.45
C TRP A 241 -0.44 12.67 -9.71
N HIS A 242 0.17 11.74 -10.44
CA HIS A 242 1.31 10.97 -9.97
C HIS A 242 2.23 10.68 -11.16
N PRO A 243 3.57 10.70 -11.01
CA PRO A 243 4.48 10.46 -12.13
C PRO A 243 4.35 9.05 -12.74
N ASP A 244 4.01 8.07 -11.92
CA ASP A 244 3.98 6.65 -12.30
C ASP A 244 2.57 6.18 -12.72
N HIS A 245 1.55 7.06 -12.66
CA HIS A 245 0.16 6.73 -12.97
C HIS A 245 -0.47 7.78 -13.88
N ALA A 246 -1.49 7.41 -14.64
CA ALA A 246 -2.27 8.34 -15.44
C ALA A 246 -3.08 9.25 -14.52
N THR A 247 -3.01 10.57 -14.74
CA THR A 247 -3.80 11.56 -14.01
C THR A 247 -5.27 11.19 -14.05
N ILE A 248 -5.92 11.19 -12.89
CA ILE A 248 -7.38 11.03 -12.79
C ILE A 248 -8.02 12.39 -12.50
N ARG A 249 -9.30 12.52 -12.83
CA ARG A 249 -10.14 13.67 -12.47
C ARG A 249 -11.36 13.19 -11.71
N LEU A 250 -11.57 13.77 -10.54
CA LEU A 250 -12.65 13.46 -9.61
C LEU A 250 -13.71 14.55 -9.71
N ALA A 251 -14.93 14.17 -10.10
CA ALA A 251 -16.02 15.12 -10.37
C ALA A 251 -16.58 15.82 -9.11
N GLY A 252 -16.31 15.27 -7.93
CA GLY A 252 -16.71 15.81 -6.63
C GLY A 252 -15.78 15.30 -5.54
N TRP A 253 -16.17 15.48 -4.28
CA TRP A 253 -15.38 15.00 -3.16
C TRP A 253 -15.33 13.47 -3.09
N HIS A 254 -14.13 12.94 -2.88
CA HIS A 254 -13.89 11.53 -2.67
C HIS A 254 -13.08 11.34 -1.39
N ARG A 255 -13.51 10.42 -0.53
CA ARG A 255 -12.73 9.94 0.61
C ARG A 255 -11.56 9.09 0.11
N VAL A 256 -10.42 9.24 0.76
CA VAL A 256 -9.17 8.51 0.46
C VAL A 256 -8.75 7.64 1.63
#